data_AF-A0A453KT29-F1
#
_entry.id   AF-A0A453KT29-F1
#
_cell.length_a   1.000
_cell.length_b   1.000
_cell.length_c   1.000
_cell.angle_alpha   90.00
_cell.angle_beta   90.00
_cell.angle_gamma   90.00
#
_symmetry.space_group_name_H-M   'P 1'
#
loop_
_entity.id
_entity.type
_entity.pdbx_description
1 polymer ?
#
loop_
_entity_poly.entity_id
_entity_poly.type
_entity_poly.pdbx_seq_one_letter_code
_entity_poly.pdbx_strand_id
1 'polypeptide(L)'
;MRLGISYNKRRNLVELAVSRGCTAKADPGSDSHVNGDIQEGATGWPGMMSVRVHETDGVYDHPILPMAGEALQVVELQCHSKLAAKRFQKTKKGSKPDGSDDNVDASTQENRTSMDSPLLWIRVDPEMEYLAEIHFHQPIQMWINQLEKDKDVISQSQAIAVLEKLPQLSFAVINALNNFLNDTKAFWRVRVEAAYALAVTASEETDLAGLLHLVKFYKSRRFDTDIGLPRPNDFHDIPEYFVLEVMH
;
A
#
# COMPACT_ATOMS: atom_id res chain seq x y z
N MET A 1 -14.47 4.55 7.44
CA MET A 1 -14.72 4.89 6.02
C MET A 1 -14.16 3.78 5.14
N ARG A 2 -14.81 3.52 4.00
CA ARG A 2 -14.34 2.57 2.98
C ARG A 2 -14.21 3.31 1.67
N LEU A 3 -13.08 3.16 1.01
CA LEU A 3 -12.76 3.83 -0.25
C LEU A 3 -12.24 2.82 -1.27
N GLY A 4 -12.56 3.03 -2.54
CA GLY A 4 -12.06 2.24 -3.66
C GLY A 4 -11.90 3.10 -4.91
N ILE A 5 -10.98 2.71 -5.78
CA ILE A 5 -10.61 3.51 -6.96
C ILE A 5 -10.84 2.77 -8.27
N SER A 6 -11.14 3.54 -9.32
CA SER A 6 -11.12 3.12 -10.71
C SER A 6 -10.43 4.20 -11.55
N TYR A 7 -9.53 3.79 -12.46
CA TYR A 7 -8.88 4.74 -13.37
C TYR A 7 -9.54 4.70 -14.75
N ASN A 8 -10.05 5.86 -15.18
CA ASN A 8 -10.64 6.03 -16.50
C ASN A 8 -9.60 6.55 -17.51
N LYS A 9 -8.96 5.62 -18.24
CA LYS A 9 -7.94 5.93 -19.25
C LYS A 9 -8.43 6.85 -20.38
N ARG A 10 -9.72 6.81 -20.74
CA ARG A 10 -10.27 7.65 -21.82
C ARG A 10 -10.42 9.10 -21.37
N ARG A 11 -10.85 9.31 -20.13
CA ARG A 11 -11.06 10.65 -19.56
C ARG A 11 -9.84 11.18 -18.83
N ASN A 12 -8.84 10.35 -18.56
CA ASN A 12 -7.68 10.66 -17.72
C ASN A 12 -8.10 11.14 -16.32
N LEU A 13 -9.01 10.40 -15.68
CA LEU A 13 -9.58 10.71 -14.38
C LEU A 13 -9.53 9.49 -13.46
N VAL A 14 -9.41 9.71 -12.16
CA VAL A 14 -9.60 8.68 -11.14
C VAL A 14 -10.99 8.87 -10.53
N GLU A 15 -11.80 7.82 -10.59
CA GLU A 15 -13.09 7.75 -9.89
C GLU A 15 -12.84 7.13 -8.52
N LEU A 16 -13.12 7.89 -7.46
CA LEU A 16 -12.98 7.47 -6.07
C LEU A 16 -14.37 7.28 -5.47
N ALA A 17 -14.74 6.02 -5.27
CA ALA A 17 -15.97 5.66 -4.57
C ALA A 17 -15.70 5.67 -3.06
N VAL A 18 -16.57 6.36 -2.31
CA VAL A 18 -16.43 6.54 -0.86
C VAL A 18 -17.72 6.16 -0.17
N SER A 19 -17.59 5.30 0.84
CA SER A 19 -18.63 4.96 1.79
C SER A 19 -18.20 5.39 3.20
N ARG A 20 -18.97 6.32 3.76
CA ARG A 20 -18.82 6.82 5.12
C ARG A 20 -19.78 6.08 6.03
N GLY A 21 -19.27 5.64 7.16
CA GLY A 21 -20.06 5.10 8.26
C GLY A 21 -19.71 5.85 9.53
N CYS A 22 -20.66 5.92 10.46
CA CYS A 22 -20.44 6.50 11.79
C CYS A 22 -20.61 5.40 12.84
N THR A 23 -19.71 5.35 13.82
CA THR A 23 -19.79 4.43 14.97
C THR A 23 -20.64 4.97 16.11
N ALA A 24 -21.05 6.24 16.06
CA ALA A 24 -21.97 6.82 17.03
C ALA A 24 -23.33 6.13 16.90
N LYS A 25 -23.75 5.44 17.96
CA LYS A 25 -25.12 4.94 18.07
C LYS A 25 -26.02 6.17 18.22
N ALA A 26 -27.06 6.27 17.39
CA ALA A 26 -28.15 7.20 17.67
C ALA A 26 -28.73 6.83 19.04
N ASP A 27 -28.79 7.79 19.96
CA ASP A 27 -29.36 7.57 21.29
C ASP A 27 -30.83 7.16 21.13
N PRO A 28 -31.27 5.98 21.61
CA PRO A 28 -32.64 5.51 21.44
C PRO A 28 -33.63 6.20 22.40
N GLY A 29 -33.32 7.43 22.87
CA GLY A 29 -33.91 7.99 24.08
C GLY A 29 -34.41 9.44 24.00
N SER A 30 -34.63 10.03 22.83
CA SER A 30 -35.30 11.34 22.75
C SER A 30 -36.80 11.18 22.45
N ASP A 31 -37.56 10.77 23.46
CA ASP A 31 -38.97 11.10 23.55
C ASP A 31 -39.07 12.61 23.87
N SER A 32 -39.30 13.43 22.86
CA SER A 32 -39.82 14.78 23.07
C SER A 32 -40.59 15.26 21.86
N HIS A 33 -41.92 15.31 22.02
CA HIS A 33 -42.82 16.16 21.26
C HIS A 33 -42.24 17.58 21.15
N VAL A 34 -41.68 17.93 19.99
CA VAL A 34 -41.52 19.33 19.56
C VAL A 34 -41.74 19.38 18.05
N ASN A 35 -42.80 20.09 17.65
CA ASN A 35 -43.04 20.52 16.27
C ASN A 35 -41.87 21.37 15.77
N GLY A 36 -41.37 21.06 14.58
CA GLY A 36 -40.48 21.93 13.81
C GLY A 36 -39.31 21.16 13.20
N ASP A 37 -39.47 20.78 11.93
CA ASP A 37 -38.42 20.42 10.97
C ASP A 37 -37.17 19.74 11.57
N ILE A 38 -37.24 18.43 11.74
CA ILE A 38 -36.02 17.61 11.77
C ILE A 38 -35.44 17.69 10.36
N GLN A 39 -34.59 18.70 10.12
CA GLN A 39 -33.72 18.71 8.97
C GLN A 39 -32.90 17.43 9.03
N GLU A 40 -33.06 16.60 8.01
CA GLU A 40 -32.23 15.46 7.64
C GLU A 40 -30.77 15.87 7.31
N GLY A 41 -30.32 17.02 7.81
CA GLY A 41 -29.11 17.73 7.41
C GLY A 41 -28.31 18.21 8.61
N ALA A 42 -27.52 17.32 9.21
CA ALA A 42 -26.30 17.66 9.98
C ALA A 42 -25.41 16.44 10.27
N THR A 43 -25.57 15.32 9.55
CA THR A 43 -24.81 14.10 9.79
C THR A 43 -23.47 14.16 9.04
N GLY A 44 -22.40 14.52 9.74
CA GLY A 44 -21.02 14.35 9.24
C GLY A 44 -20.02 15.35 9.81
N TRP A 45 -18.74 15.14 9.47
CA TRP A 45 -17.64 15.99 9.92
C TRP A 45 -17.50 17.20 8.99
N PRO A 46 -17.33 18.42 9.50
CA PRO A 46 -17.16 19.58 8.64
C PRO A 46 -15.84 19.49 7.85
N GLY A 47 -15.81 20.07 6.65
CA GLY A 47 -14.59 20.19 5.85
C GLY A 47 -14.49 19.22 4.68
N MET A 48 -13.36 19.32 4.00
CA MET A 48 -12.99 18.52 2.84
C MET A 48 -11.73 17.73 3.21
N MET A 49 -11.79 16.41 3.07
CA MET A 49 -10.62 15.54 3.24
C MET A 49 -9.78 15.57 1.96
N SER A 50 -8.47 15.67 2.15
CA SER A 50 -7.51 15.66 1.05
C SER A 50 -7.17 14.24 0.60
N VAL A 51 -7.09 14.05 -0.71
CA VAL A 51 -6.60 12.83 -1.36
C VAL A 51 -5.35 13.18 -2.14
N ARG A 52 -4.23 12.54 -1.82
CA ARG A 52 -2.94 12.75 -2.48
C ARG A 52 -2.71 11.65 -3.51
N VAL A 53 -2.58 12.04 -4.77
CA VAL A 53 -2.34 11.13 -5.89
C VAL A 53 -0.87 11.20 -6.28
N HIS A 54 -0.16 10.09 -6.18
CA HIS A 54 1.20 9.95 -6.67
C HIS A 54 1.15 9.39 -8.08
N GLU A 55 1.66 10.16 -9.03
CA GLU A 55 1.65 9.84 -10.45
C GLU A 55 3.09 9.78 -11.00
N THR A 56 3.26 9.37 -12.26
CA THR A 56 4.59 9.29 -12.88
C THR A 56 5.30 10.64 -12.98
N ASP A 57 4.54 11.73 -13.15
CA ASP A 57 5.11 13.06 -13.41
C ASP A 57 5.06 13.97 -12.18
N GLY A 58 4.51 13.51 -11.04
CA GLY A 58 4.42 14.33 -9.84
C GLY A 58 3.47 13.80 -8.78
N VAL A 59 3.28 14.61 -7.75
CA VAL A 59 2.37 14.35 -6.62
C VAL A 59 1.37 15.49 -6.56
N TYR A 60 0.08 15.16 -6.46
CA TYR A 60 -1.01 16.12 -6.56
C TYR A 60 -1.99 15.94 -5.40
N ASP A 61 -2.26 17.02 -4.68
CA ASP A 61 -3.21 17.06 -3.56
C ASP A 61 -4.59 17.54 -4.02
N HIS A 62 -5.62 16.78 -3.68
CA HIS A 62 -7.01 17.05 -4.03
C HIS A 62 -7.87 17.18 -2.76
N PRO A 63 -8.14 18.41 -2.27
CA PRO A 63 -9.03 18.67 -1.13
C PRO A 63 -10.50 18.57 -1.56
N ILE A 64 -10.91 17.40 -2.05
CA ILE A 64 -12.16 17.25 -2.80
C ILE A 64 -13.19 16.35 -2.14
N LEU A 65 -12.85 15.63 -1.07
CA LEU A 65 -13.75 14.66 -0.47
C LEU A 65 -14.60 15.30 0.63
N PRO A 66 -15.90 15.59 0.43
CA PRO A 66 -16.72 16.20 1.48
C PRO A 66 -16.88 15.24 2.65
N MET A 67 -16.72 15.78 3.87
CA MET A 67 -16.80 15.00 5.11
C MET A 67 -18.16 15.10 5.82
N ALA A 68 -19.05 15.97 5.32
CA ALA A 68 -20.47 16.04 5.65
C ALA A 68 -21.37 15.65 4.45
N GLY A 69 -22.67 15.43 4.69
CA GLY A 69 -23.66 15.14 3.65
C GLY A 69 -23.76 13.65 3.30
N GLU A 70 -23.95 13.35 2.00
CA GLU A 70 -24.30 11.99 1.52
C GLU A 70 -23.25 10.93 1.88
N ALA A 71 -23.64 9.94 2.69
CA ALA A 71 -22.70 8.92 3.18
C ALA A 71 -22.02 8.11 2.05
N LEU A 72 -22.70 7.93 0.91
CA LEU A 72 -22.15 7.28 -0.29
C LEU A 72 -21.94 8.34 -1.36
N GLN A 73 -20.72 8.46 -1.87
CA GLN A 73 -20.40 9.41 -2.93
C GLN A 73 -19.33 8.86 -3.86
N VAL A 74 -19.35 9.31 -5.10
CA VAL A 74 -18.27 9.08 -6.07
C VAL A 74 -17.71 10.45 -6.44
N VAL A 75 -16.41 10.64 -6.24
CA VAL A 75 -15.72 11.88 -6.61
C VAL A 75 -14.74 11.61 -7.74
N GLU A 76 -14.56 12.58 -8.63
CA GLU A 76 -13.63 12.49 -9.75
C GLU A 76 -12.38 13.32 -9.45
N LEU A 77 -11.21 12.69 -9.55
CA LEU A 77 -9.90 13.32 -9.38
C LEU A 77 -9.25 13.47 -10.74
N GLN A 78 -8.72 14.66 -11.03
CA GLN A 78 -7.92 14.87 -12.23
C GLN A 78 -6.61 14.09 -12.15
N CYS A 79 -6.36 13.21 -13.13
CA CYS A 79 -5.03 12.65 -13.34
C CYS A 79 -4.25 13.60 -14.25
N HIS A 80 -3.06 14.03 -13.84
CA HIS A 80 -2.30 15.07 -14.55
C HIS A 80 -1.31 14.47 -15.55
N SER A 81 -0.72 13.35 -15.18
CA SER A 81 0.24 12.59 -15.97
C SER A 81 -0.45 11.95 -17.16
N LYS A 82 0.27 11.86 -18.27
CA LYS A 82 -0.25 11.24 -19.51
C LYS A 82 0.53 9.98 -19.81
N LEU A 83 -0.19 8.92 -20.17
CA LEU A 83 0.46 7.70 -20.68
C LEU A 83 1.21 8.02 -21.96
N ALA A 84 2.53 7.83 -21.95
CA ALA A 84 3.35 7.96 -23.13
C ALA A 84 2.88 6.93 -24.18
N ALA A 85 2.46 7.39 -25.35
CA ALA A 85 2.16 6.50 -26.47
C ALA A 85 3.47 5.83 -26.89
N LYS A 86 3.61 4.52 -26.64
CA LYS A 86 4.75 3.74 -27.16
C LYS A 86 4.68 3.76 -28.69
N ARG A 87 5.49 4.62 -29.32
CA ARG A 87 5.89 4.43 -30.71
C ARG A 87 6.72 3.15 -30.75
N PHE A 88 6.09 2.04 -31.11
CA PHE A 88 6.81 0.82 -31.47
C PHE A 88 7.83 1.20 -32.54
N GLN A 89 9.12 1.20 -32.20
CA GLN A 89 10.15 1.09 -33.20
C GLN A 89 9.95 -0.27 -33.85
N LYS A 90 9.42 -0.29 -35.08
CA LYS A 90 9.44 -1.47 -35.93
C LYS A 90 10.90 -1.89 -36.07
N THR A 91 11.34 -2.87 -35.28
CA THR A 91 12.58 -3.57 -35.54
C THR A 91 12.46 -4.21 -36.91
N LYS A 92 13.36 -3.81 -37.79
CA LYS A 92 13.42 -4.20 -39.19
C LYS A 92 13.85 -5.66 -39.28
N LYS A 93 12.91 -6.53 -39.66
CA LYS A 93 13.02 -7.84 -40.35
C LYS A 93 14.38 -8.58 -40.33
N GLY A 94 14.38 -9.76 -39.71
CA GLY A 94 15.37 -10.86 -39.81
C GLY A 94 15.48 -11.54 -38.43
N SER A 95 15.36 -12.85 -38.20
CA SER A 95 15.45 -14.08 -38.97
C SER A 95 14.60 -15.20 -38.28
N LYS A 96 14.50 -16.38 -38.92
CA LYS A 96 13.57 -17.53 -38.72
C LYS A 96 13.31 -18.06 -37.29
N PRO A 97 12.19 -18.80 -37.08
CA PRO A 97 11.83 -19.38 -35.79
C PRO A 97 12.50 -20.75 -35.59
N ASP A 98 13.04 -20.97 -34.39
CA ASP A 98 13.31 -22.29 -33.83
C ASP A 98 12.56 -22.39 -32.50
N GLY A 99 12.03 -23.57 -32.21
CA GLY A 99 10.93 -23.78 -31.28
C GLY A 99 11.32 -23.93 -29.81
N SER A 100 10.28 -24.13 -29.01
CA SER A 100 10.26 -24.53 -27.59
C SER A 100 10.52 -23.41 -26.57
N ASP A 101 9.45 -22.87 -26.00
CA ASP A 101 8.96 -23.28 -24.67
C ASP A 101 7.82 -22.35 -24.22
N ASP A 102 6.61 -22.90 -24.19
CA ASP A 102 5.45 -22.28 -23.56
C ASP A 102 5.64 -22.30 -22.03
N ASN A 103 6.23 -21.23 -21.49
CA ASN A 103 6.06 -20.91 -20.08
C ASN A 103 6.19 -19.40 -19.83
N VAL A 104 5.21 -18.64 -20.32
CA VAL A 104 5.09 -17.19 -20.07
C VAL A 104 3.68 -16.90 -19.55
N ASP A 105 3.32 -17.37 -18.37
CA ASP A 105 2.07 -16.89 -17.78
C ASP A 105 2.00 -17.01 -16.24
N ALA A 106 2.45 -15.94 -15.58
CA ALA A 106 1.96 -15.49 -14.27
C ALA A 106 2.56 -14.12 -13.92
N SER A 107 3.87 -13.95 -14.10
CA SER A 107 4.58 -12.70 -13.76
C SER A 107 4.33 -11.54 -14.74
N THR A 108 3.91 -11.86 -15.95
CA THR A 108 3.65 -10.88 -17.01
C THR A 108 2.31 -10.14 -16.84
N GLN A 109 1.34 -10.74 -16.13
CA GLN A 109 -0.02 -10.20 -16.04
C GLN A 109 -0.12 -9.09 -14.98
N GLU A 110 0.53 -9.27 -13.82
CA GLU A 110 0.62 -8.23 -12.78
C GLU A 110 1.39 -6.99 -13.29
N ASN A 111 2.50 -7.20 -14.00
CA ASN A 111 3.32 -6.12 -14.56
C ASN A 111 2.65 -5.35 -15.72
N ARG A 112 1.66 -5.96 -16.39
CA ARG A 112 0.89 -5.30 -17.45
C ARG A 112 -0.07 -4.25 -16.90
N THR A 113 -0.61 -4.42 -15.69
CA THR A 113 -1.52 -3.44 -15.08
C THR A 113 -0.83 -2.10 -14.79
N SER A 114 0.46 -2.12 -14.44
CA SER A 114 1.27 -0.90 -14.25
C SER A 114 1.55 -0.13 -15.54
N MET A 115 1.42 -0.76 -16.71
CA MET A 115 1.68 -0.08 -17.99
C MET A 115 0.48 0.69 -18.54
N ASP A 116 -0.72 0.51 -17.97
CA ASP A 116 -1.97 1.08 -18.48
C ASP A 116 -2.51 2.25 -17.64
N SER A 117 -1.79 2.67 -16.61
CA SER A 117 -2.13 3.81 -15.76
C SER A 117 -0.88 4.59 -15.37
N PRO A 118 -0.91 5.93 -15.37
CA PRO A 118 0.20 6.74 -14.86
C PRO A 118 0.15 6.89 -13.32
N LEU A 119 -0.81 6.24 -12.65
CA LEU A 119 -0.95 6.25 -11.20
C LEU A 119 0.06 5.30 -10.55
N LEU A 120 0.79 5.79 -9.54
CA LEU A 120 1.74 5.00 -8.77
C LEU A 120 1.13 4.49 -7.46
N TRP A 121 0.53 5.39 -6.65
CA TRP A 121 -0.26 5.07 -5.45
C TRP A 121 -1.11 6.27 -5.03
N ILE A 122 -2.08 6.06 -4.15
CA ILE A 122 -2.94 7.12 -3.61
C ILE A 122 -2.93 7.06 -2.08
N ARG A 123 -2.89 8.23 -1.44
CA ARG A 123 -3.07 8.40 0.00
C ARG A 123 -4.36 9.16 0.27
N VAL A 124 -5.09 8.69 1.27
CA VAL A 124 -6.32 9.33 1.77
C VAL A 124 -5.97 9.95 3.11
N ASP A 125 -6.30 11.23 3.28
CA ASP A 125 -5.98 12.01 4.49
C ASP A 125 -4.48 11.98 4.86
N PRO A 126 -3.58 12.39 3.95
CA PRO A 126 -2.14 12.27 4.17
C PRO A 126 -1.63 13.07 5.38
N GLU A 127 -2.33 14.14 5.77
CA GLU A 127 -2.00 15.00 6.90
C GLU A 127 -2.69 14.56 8.21
N MET A 128 -3.47 13.47 8.17
CA MET A 128 -4.19 12.90 9.32
C MET A 128 -5.08 13.93 10.04
N GLU A 129 -5.80 14.76 9.30
CA GLU A 129 -6.65 15.81 9.87
C GLU A 129 -7.91 15.22 10.53
N TYR A 130 -8.33 14.03 10.11
CA TYR A 130 -9.55 13.40 10.58
C TYR A 130 -9.25 12.15 11.41
N LEU A 131 -9.88 12.07 12.58
CA LEU A 131 -9.87 10.85 13.40
C LEU A 131 -10.86 9.84 12.80
N ALA A 132 -10.41 9.10 11.79
CA ALA A 132 -11.21 8.13 11.08
C ALA A 132 -10.44 6.82 10.83
N GLU A 133 -11.14 5.69 10.98
CA GLU A 133 -10.65 4.42 10.44
C GLU A 133 -10.87 4.40 8.92
N ILE A 134 -9.81 4.25 8.14
CA ILE A 134 -9.86 4.28 6.67
C ILE A 134 -9.48 2.90 6.12
N HIS A 135 -10.44 2.24 5.48
CA HIS A 135 -10.20 1.04 4.67
C HIS A 135 -10.14 1.43 3.20
N PHE A 136 -8.94 1.59 2.68
CA PHE A 136 -8.73 1.96 1.29
C PHE A 136 -8.37 0.73 0.44
N HIS A 137 -9.00 0.62 -0.72
CA HIS A 137 -8.72 -0.45 -1.69
C HIS A 137 -8.12 0.15 -2.96
N GLN A 138 -6.83 -0.14 -3.17
CA GLN A 138 -6.09 0.14 -4.41
C GLN A 138 -5.34 -1.14 -4.84
N PRO A 139 -4.91 -1.24 -6.12
CA PRO A 139 -4.16 -2.39 -6.62
C PRO A 139 -2.92 -2.72 -5.77
N ILE A 140 -2.58 -4.01 -5.64
CA ILE A 140 -1.44 -4.49 -4.84
C ILE A 140 -0.13 -3.80 -5.22
N GLN A 141 0.12 -3.61 -6.52
CA GLN A 141 1.32 -2.94 -6.99
C GLN A 141 1.43 -1.48 -6.51
N MET A 142 0.31 -0.80 -6.23
CA MET A 142 0.33 0.53 -5.64
C MET A 142 0.75 0.50 -4.17
N TRP A 143 0.33 -0.52 -3.41
CA TRP A 143 0.81 -0.72 -2.05
C TRP A 143 2.31 -1.04 -1.99
N ILE A 144 2.81 -1.85 -2.94
CA ILE A 144 4.25 -2.10 -3.10
C ILE A 144 4.99 -0.78 -3.40
N ASN A 145 4.48 0.01 -4.36
CA ASN A 145 5.07 1.31 -4.69
C ASN A 145 5.10 2.25 -3.47
N GLN A 146 4.02 2.29 -2.69
CA GLN A 146 3.92 3.10 -1.49
C GLN A 146 4.96 2.67 -0.44
N LEU A 147 5.12 1.36 -0.21
CA LEU A 147 6.13 0.83 0.70
C LEU A 147 7.56 1.20 0.28
N GLU A 148 7.86 1.07 -1.02
CA GLU A 148 9.23 1.25 -1.54
C GLU A 148 9.63 2.71 -1.76
N LYS A 149 8.66 3.60 -2.03
CA LYS A 149 8.94 4.95 -2.56
C LYS A 149 8.43 6.08 -1.67
N ASP A 150 7.42 5.83 -0.83
CA ASP A 150 6.97 6.86 0.11
C ASP A 150 8.01 7.03 1.23
N LYS A 151 8.16 8.27 1.70
CA LYS A 151 9.08 8.63 2.80
C LYS A 151 8.35 8.76 4.13
N ASP A 152 7.02 8.72 4.10
CA ASP A 152 6.19 8.83 5.27
C ASP A 152 6.06 7.48 5.99
N VAL A 153 6.42 7.48 7.28
CA VAL A 153 6.46 6.29 8.13
C VAL A 153 5.06 5.69 8.30
N ILE A 154 4.02 6.53 8.40
CA ILE A 154 2.63 6.09 8.56
C ILE A 154 2.16 5.37 7.28
N SER A 155 2.49 5.92 6.12
CA SER A 155 2.15 5.34 4.82
C SER A 155 2.85 4.02 4.56
N GLN A 156 4.11 3.90 4.97
CA GLN A 156 4.87 2.64 4.88
C GLN A 156 4.24 1.58 5.81
N SER A 157 3.93 1.94 7.06
CA SER A 157 3.25 1.05 8.01
C SER A 157 1.88 0.61 7.51
N GLN A 158 1.08 1.52 6.95
CA GLN A 158 -0.21 1.20 6.34
C GLN A 158 -0.06 0.21 5.17
N ALA A 159 0.93 0.42 4.30
CA ALA A 159 1.19 -0.48 3.18
C ALA A 159 1.53 -1.90 3.67
N ILE A 160 2.40 -2.04 4.68
CA ILE A 160 2.73 -3.34 5.28
C ILE A 160 1.48 -4.00 5.86
N ALA A 161 0.68 -3.27 6.64
CA ALA A 161 -0.52 -3.80 7.28
C ALA A 161 -1.59 -4.29 6.27
N VAL A 162 -1.63 -3.71 5.07
CA VAL A 162 -2.49 -4.19 3.97
C VAL A 162 -1.88 -5.41 3.28
N LEU A 163 -0.59 -5.36 2.96
CA LEU A 163 0.13 -6.45 2.27
C LEU A 163 0.16 -7.74 3.10
N GLU A 164 0.31 -7.64 4.42
CA GLU A 164 0.29 -8.75 5.37
C GLU A 164 -1.06 -9.50 5.35
N LYS A 165 -2.17 -8.78 5.14
CA LYS A 165 -3.53 -9.34 5.17
C LYS A 165 -3.98 -9.96 3.85
N LEU A 166 -3.12 -9.97 2.83
CA LEU A 166 -3.43 -10.60 1.56
C LEU A 166 -3.59 -12.11 1.75
N PRO A 167 -4.62 -12.73 1.15
CA PRO A 167 -4.85 -14.18 1.31
C PRO A 167 -3.72 -15.02 0.72
N GLN A 168 -3.01 -14.49 -0.28
CA GLN A 168 -1.80 -15.08 -0.85
C GLN A 168 -0.79 -13.96 -1.09
N LEU A 169 0.41 -14.08 -0.52
CA LEU A 169 1.48 -13.13 -0.80
C LEU A 169 2.24 -13.57 -2.05
N SER A 170 2.19 -12.74 -3.09
CA SER A 170 2.99 -12.97 -4.29
C SER A 170 4.48 -12.75 -4.00
N PHE A 171 5.34 -13.31 -4.84
CA PHE A 171 6.80 -13.12 -4.77
C PHE A 171 7.20 -11.64 -4.78
N ALA A 172 6.45 -10.79 -5.50
CA ALA A 172 6.68 -9.34 -5.51
C ALA A 172 6.47 -8.70 -4.13
N VAL A 173 5.41 -9.11 -3.42
CA VAL A 173 5.13 -8.62 -2.06
C VAL A 173 6.21 -9.09 -1.08
N ILE A 174 6.58 -10.36 -1.12
CA ILE A 174 7.62 -10.92 -0.25
C ILE A 174 8.95 -10.19 -0.45
N ASN A 175 9.34 -9.94 -1.71
CA ASN A 175 10.55 -9.18 -2.00
C ASN A 175 10.48 -7.74 -1.53
N ALA A 176 9.35 -7.05 -1.71
CA ALA A 176 9.18 -5.69 -1.25
C ALA A 176 9.34 -5.59 0.27
N LEU A 177 8.70 -6.50 1.02
CA LEU A 177 8.85 -6.58 2.49
C LEU A 177 10.30 -6.89 2.90
N ASN A 178 10.95 -7.85 2.25
CA ASN A 178 12.35 -8.19 2.55
C ASN A 178 13.31 -7.04 2.20
N ASN A 179 13.09 -6.34 1.10
CA ASN A 179 13.89 -5.17 0.73
C ASN A 179 13.73 -4.05 1.76
N PHE A 180 12.50 -3.78 2.19
CA PHE A 180 12.20 -2.78 3.21
C PHE A 180 12.84 -3.13 4.56
N LEU A 181 12.76 -4.40 4.99
CA LEU A 181 13.44 -4.89 6.19
C LEU A 181 14.96 -4.65 6.15
N ASN A 182 15.57 -4.78 4.97
CA ASN A 182 17.01 -4.57 4.76
C ASN A 182 17.40 -3.09 4.59
N ASP A 183 16.46 -2.17 4.43
CA ASP A 183 16.77 -0.74 4.31
C ASP A 183 17.11 -0.14 5.68
N THR A 184 18.41 0.04 5.94
CA THR A 184 18.90 0.64 7.19
C THR A 184 18.53 2.11 7.35
N LYS A 185 18.05 2.78 6.31
CA LYS A 185 17.57 4.17 6.36
C LYS A 185 16.09 4.26 6.77
N ALA A 186 15.35 3.16 6.68
CA ALA A 186 13.94 3.12 7.09
C ALA A 186 13.80 3.14 8.62
N PHE A 187 12.68 3.64 9.11
CA PHE A 187 12.41 3.69 10.54
C PHE A 187 12.31 2.29 11.12
N TRP A 188 13.11 2.01 12.16
CA TRP A 188 13.30 0.65 12.69
C TRP A 188 12.00 -0.05 13.11
N ARG A 189 11.00 0.67 13.63
CA ARG A 189 9.71 0.07 14.01
C ARG A 189 8.93 -0.46 12.80
N VAL A 190 8.99 0.26 11.67
CA VAL A 190 8.32 -0.20 10.44
C VAL A 190 9.11 -1.36 9.80
N ARG A 191 10.44 -1.38 9.98
CA ARG A 191 11.25 -2.57 9.61
C ARG A 191 10.85 -3.80 10.43
N VAL A 192 10.56 -3.63 11.72
CA VAL A 192 10.02 -4.70 12.58
C VAL A 192 8.64 -5.16 12.08
N GLU A 193 7.75 -4.25 11.68
CA GLU A 193 6.47 -4.63 11.06
C GLU A 193 6.67 -5.45 9.78
N ALA A 194 7.62 -5.08 8.92
CA ALA A 194 7.97 -5.85 7.73
C ALA A 194 8.50 -7.26 8.07
N ALA A 195 9.28 -7.39 9.14
CA ALA A 195 9.73 -8.70 9.63
C ALA A 195 8.57 -9.57 10.10
N TYR A 196 7.60 -9.01 10.84
CA TYR A 196 6.39 -9.74 11.24
C TYR A 196 5.53 -10.15 10.04
N ALA A 197 5.35 -9.24 9.07
CA ALA A 197 4.62 -9.57 7.85
C ALA A 197 5.30 -10.70 7.04
N LEU A 198 6.63 -10.75 7.01
CA LEU A 198 7.38 -11.89 6.43
C LEU A 198 7.22 -13.17 7.25
N ALA A 199 7.11 -13.08 8.58
CA ALA A 199 6.91 -14.27 9.41
C ALA A 199 5.55 -14.93 9.14
N VAL A 200 4.52 -14.15 8.80
CA VAL A 200 3.22 -14.69 8.35
C VAL A 200 3.35 -15.53 7.07
N THR A 201 4.39 -15.30 6.25
CA THR A 201 4.68 -16.09 5.04
C THR A 201 5.68 -17.22 5.27
N ALA A 202 5.88 -17.65 6.51
CA ALA A 202 6.66 -18.84 6.85
C ALA A 202 5.78 -20.11 6.85
N SER A 203 5.03 -20.36 5.77
CA SER A 203 4.15 -21.53 5.64
C SER A 203 4.65 -22.48 4.54
N GLU A 204 4.20 -23.75 4.59
CA GLU A 204 4.53 -24.73 3.54
C GLU A 204 3.98 -24.31 2.16
N GLU A 205 2.82 -23.65 2.13
CA GLU A 205 2.19 -23.13 0.90
C GLU A 205 3.03 -22.07 0.18
N THR A 206 3.95 -21.44 0.89
CA THR A 206 4.84 -20.37 0.39
C THR A 206 6.29 -20.84 0.31
N ASP A 207 6.53 -22.16 0.31
CA ASP A 207 7.87 -22.78 0.33
C ASP A 207 8.78 -22.24 1.45
N LEU A 208 8.17 -21.80 2.57
CA LEU A 208 8.87 -21.18 3.69
C LEU A 208 9.70 -19.94 3.29
N ALA A 209 9.32 -19.24 2.20
CA ALA A 209 10.09 -18.11 1.66
C ALA A 209 10.34 -17.03 2.72
N GLY A 210 9.32 -16.67 3.50
CA GLY A 210 9.44 -15.70 4.59
C GLY A 210 10.50 -16.12 5.63
N LEU A 211 10.47 -17.38 6.06
CA LEU A 211 11.45 -17.93 6.99
C LEU A 211 12.86 -17.88 6.41
N LEU A 212 13.04 -18.27 5.15
CA LEU A 212 14.35 -18.24 4.49
C LEU A 212 14.93 -16.81 4.44
N HIS A 213 14.09 -15.81 4.15
CA HIS A 213 14.49 -14.40 4.18
C HIS A 213 14.90 -13.94 5.58
N LEU A 214 14.11 -14.26 6.60
CA LEU A 214 14.39 -13.89 7.99
C LEU A 214 15.68 -14.54 8.51
N VAL A 215 15.87 -15.83 8.26
CA VAL A 215 17.11 -16.55 8.63
C VAL A 215 18.31 -15.96 7.92
N LYS A 216 18.20 -15.65 6.62
CA LYS A 216 19.27 -14.99 5.86
C LYS A 216 19.59 -13.61 6.43
N PHE A 217 18.57 -12.82 6.76
CA PHE A 217 18.75 -11.50 7.37
C PHE A 217 19.49 -11.62 8.71
N TYR A 218 19.01 -12.48 9.62
CA TYR A 218 19.63 -12.67 10.93
C TYR A 218 21.09 -13.13 10.81
N LYS A 219 21.35 -14.17 10.00
CA LYS A 219 22.70 -14.70 9.81
C LYS A 219 23.66 -13.66 9.25
N SER A 220 23.21 -12.80 8.33
CA SER A 220 24.06 -11.76 7.75
C SER A 220 24.55 -10.71 8.76
N ARG A 221 23.89 -10.58 9.91
CA ARG A 221 24.15 -9.52 10.91
C ARG A 221 24.67 -10.06 12.23
N ARG A 222 24.14 -11.20 12.68
CA ARG A 222 24.42 -11.78 13.99
C ARG A 222 25.18 -13.08 13.93
N PHE A 223 25.43 -13.71 12.80
CA PHE A 223 26.18 -14.97 12.79
C PHE A 223 27.68 -14.71 12.59
N ASP A 224 28.50 -15.35 13.41
CA ASP A 224 29.94 -15.41 13.22
C ASP A 224 30.29 -16.77 12.60
N THR A 225 30.79 -16.73 11.37
CA THR A 225 31.14 -17.93 10.60
C THR A 225 32.37 -18.65 11.12
N ASP A 226 33.25 -17.95 11.85
CA ASP A 226 34.53 -18.49 12.31
C ASP A 226 34.34 -19.34 13.56
N ILE A 227 33.42 -18.94 14.44
CA ILE A 227 33.08 -19.67 15.68
C ILE A 227 31.78 -20.48 15.59
N GLY A 228 30.97 -20.27 14.54
CA GLY A 228 29.71 -20.99 14.33
C GLY A 228 28.60 -20.61 15.33
N LEU A 229 28.71 -19.46 15.99
CA LEU A 229 27.80 -18.98 17.04
C LEU A 229 27.28 -17.57 16.73
N PRO A 230 26.17 -17.14 17.36
CA PRO A 230 25.74 -15.75 17.31
C PRO A 230 26.78 -14.79 17.93
N ARG A 231 26.97 -13.65 17.29
CA ARG A 231 27.74 -12.50 17.77
C ARG A 231 27.10 -11.92 19.03
N PRO A 232 27.89 -11.38 19.97
CA PRO A 232 27.37 -10.59 21.09
C PRO A 232 26.47 -9.44 20.62
N ASN A 233 25.62 -8.94 21.53
CA ASN A 233 24.81 -7.76 21.26
C ASN A 233 25.70 -6.55 20.97
N ASP A 234 25.37 -5.83 19.90
CA ASP A 234 25.97 -4.54 19.56
C ASP A 234 24.96 -3.42 19.85
N PHE A 235 25.35 -2.49 20.72
CA PHE A 235 24.52 -1.35 21.14
C PHE A 235 24.96 -0.02 20.52
N HIS A 236 25.92 -0.03 19.57
CA HIS A 236 26.32 1.18 18.85
C HIS A 236 25.25 1.62 17.84
N ASP A 237 24.48 0.66 17.30
CA ASP A 237 23.32 0.91 16.45
C ASP A 237 22.05 0.40 17.17
N ILE A 238 21.50 1.25 18.04
CA ILE A 238 20.28 0.95 18.80
C ILE A 238 19.08 0.64 17.90
N PRO A 239 18.83 1.40 16.80
CA PRO A 239 17.80 1.02 15.81
C PRO A 239 17.97 -0.41 15.27
N GLU A 240 19.17 -0.77 14.81
CA GLU A 240 19.43 -2.12 14.28
C GLU A 240 19.32 -3.20 15.36
N TYR A 241 19.77 -2.90 16.59
CA TYR A 241 19.60 -3.78 17.74
C TYR A 241 18.13 -4.18 17.93
N PHE A 242 17.20 -3.21 17.93
CA PHE A 242 15.77 -3.51 18.09
C PHE A 242 15.18 -4.32 16.93
N VAL A 243 15.65 -4.12 15.69
CA VAL A 243 15.21 -4.93 14.54
C VAL A 243 15.69 -6.38 14.68
N LEU A 244 16.90 -6.58 15.22
CA LEU A 244 17.46 -7.91 15.42
C LEU A 244 16.83 -8.65 16.61
N GLU A 245 16.44 -7.92 17.65
CA GLU A 245 15.84 -8.50 18.86
C GLU A 245 14.53 -9.24 18.58
N VAL A 246 13.71 -8.76 17.63
CA VAL A 246 12.44 -9.42 17.27
C VAL A 246 12.60 -10.70 16.45
N MET A 247 13.84 -11.03 16.04
CA MET A 247 14.16 -12.23 15.26
C MET A 247 14.76 -13.36 16.11
N HIS A 248 14.85 -13.15 17.42
CA HIS A 248 15.38 -14.10 18.40
C HIS A 248 14.25 -14.95 18.99
#